data_AF-A0A452HTA1-F1
#
_entry.id   AF-A0A452HTA1-F1
#
_cell.length_a   1.000
_cell.length_b   1.000
_cell.length_c   1.000
_cell.angle_alpha   90.00
_cell.angle_beta   90.00
_cell.angle_gamma   90.00
#
_symmetry.space_group_name_H-M   'P 1'
#
loop_
_entity.id
_entity.type
_entity.pdbx_description
1 polymer ?
#
loop_
_entity_poly.entity_id
_entity_poly.type
_entity_poly.pdbx_seq_one_letter_code
_entity_poly.pdbx_strand_id
1 'polypeptide(L)'
;MNRDHRRIIHELAQIYGIESVSYDNEPKRNVVITAVKGKSICPSNTLTSVLEREMQTRPPPPIPHYRQTDKNNGNNGLPKTLKVEPVIDYFDVQD
;
A
#
# COMPACT_ATOMS: atom_id res chain seq x y z
N MET A 1 11.39 27.28 5.25
CA MET A 1 10.69 26.32 4.36
C MET A 1 11.18 26.56 2.94
N ASN A 2 11.46 25.54 2.13
CA ASN A 2 12.02 25.77 0.79
C ASN A 2 10.94 26.27 -0.20
N ARG A 3 11.39 26.78 -1.35
CA ARG A 3 10.50 27.31 -2.39
C ARG A 3 9.52 26.26 -2.92
N ASP A 4 9.96 25.03 -3.13
CA ASP A 4 9.13 23.98 -3.74
C ASP A 4 8.01 23.52 -2.81
N HIS A 5 8.29 23.41 -1.50
CA HIS A 5 7.26 23.12 -0.52
C HIS A 5 6.22 24.24 -0.52
N ARG A 6 6.62 25.52 -0.60
CA ARG A 6 5.66 26.63 -0.60
C ARG A 6 4.81 26.61 -1.86
N ARG A 7 5.40 26.28 -3.02
CA ARG A 7 4.67 26.09 -4.28
C ARG A 7 3.58 25.03 -4.14
N ILE A 8 3.92 23.84 -3.63
CA ILE A 8 2.96 22.74 -3.45
C ILE A 8 1.83 23.16 -2.50
N ILE A 9 2.13 23.86 -1.40
CA ILE A 9 1.10 24.35 -0.49
C ILE A 9 0.13 25.30 -1.19
N HIS A 10 0.62 26.25 -1.99
CA HIS A 10 -0.24 27.17 -2.73
C HIS A 10 -1.12 26.46 -3.78
N GLU A 11 -0.58 25.45 -4.46
CA GLU A 11 -1.33 24.63 -5.41
C GLU A 11 -2.43 23.82 -4.72
N LEU A 12 -2.12 23.17 -3.59
CA LEU A 12 -3.11 22.47 -2.79
C LEU A 12 -4.18 23.42 -2.25
N ALA A 13 -3.82 24.63 -1.82
CA ALA A 13 -4.78 25.59 -1.30
C ALA A 13 -5.91 25.92 -2.30
N GLN A 14 -5.60 25.94 -3.60
CA GLN A 14 -6.61 26.12 -4.64
C GLN A 14 -7.63 24.98 -4.69
N ILE A 15 -7.18 23.74 -4.52
CA ILE A 15 -8.04 22.54 -4.54
C ILE A 15 -8.96 22.50 -3.31
N TYR A 16 -8.43 22.88 -2.15
CA TYR A 16 -9.19 22.92 -0.89
C TYR A 16 -10.07 24.17 -0.75
N GLY A 17 -9.99 25.14 -1.67
CA GLY A 17 -10.75 26.38 -1.61
C GLY A 17 -10.37 27.28 -0.42
N ILE A 18 -9.10 27.22 0.00
CA ILE A 18 -8.56 27.99 1.14
C ILE A 18 -7.61 29.08 0.64
N GLU A 19 -7.51 30.16 1.41
CA GLU A 19 -6.61 31.27 1.05
C GLU A 19 -5.19 30.95 1.48
N SER A 20 -4.22 31.32 0.63
CA SER A 20 -2.81 31.06 0.89
C SER A 20 -1.95 32.28 0.59
N VAL A 21 -1.11 32.67 1.55
CA VAL A 21 -0.26 33.85 1.44
C VAL A 21 1.14 33.52 1.95
N SER A 22 2.15 33.88 1.16
CA SER A 22 3.55 33.80 1.57
C SER A 22 3.97 35.10 2.25
N TYR A 23 4.50 35.01 3.46
CA TYR A 23 5.02 36.14 4.23
C TYR A 23 6.54 36.04 4.39
N ASP A 24 7.17 37.18 4.70
CA ASP A 24 8.61 37.34 4.91
C ASP A 24 9.51 37.08 3.70
N ASN A 25 10.78 37.44 3.88
CA ASN A 25 11.85 37.23 2.91
C ASN A 25 12.63 35.95 3.22
N GLU A 26 13.34 35.42 2.22
CA GLU A 26 14.22 34.27 2.43
C GLU A 26 15.35 34.61 3.41
N PRO A 27 15.76 33.69 4.30
CA PRO A 27 15.35 32.27 4.39
C PRO A 27 14.14 32.00 5.30
N LYS A 28 13.58 33.05 5.93
CA LYS A 28 12.50 32.93 6.93
C LYS A 28 11.10 32.90 6.31
N ARG A 29 11.01 32.98 4.98
CA ARG A 29 9.75 33.01 4.25
C ARG A 29 8.87 31.79 4.56
N ASN A 30 7.69 32.07 5.08
CA ASN A 30 6.68 31.11 5.51
C ASN A 30 5.39 31.27 4.69
N VAL A 31 4.45 30.35 4.88
CA VAL A 31 3.12 30.40 4.25
C VAL A 31 2.09 30.33 5.37
N VAL A 32 1.10 31.22 5.29
CA VAL A 32 -0.08 31.21 6.15
C VAL A 32 -1.27 30.80 5.31
N ILE A 33 -2.08 29.93 5.89
CA ILE A 33 -3.29 29.38 5.26
C ILE A 33 -4.49 29.81 6.09
N THR A 34 -5.54 30.28 5.41
CA THR A 34 -6.77 30.72 6.06
C THR A 34 -7.95 29.97 5.46
N ALA A 35 -8.63 29.20 6.30
CA ALA A 35 -9.87 28.52 5.95
C ALA A 35 -11.05 29.48 6.15
N VAL A 36 -11.83 29.70 5.09
CA VAL A 36 -13.03 30.55 5.13
C VAL A 36 -14.27 29.67 5.20
N LYS A 37 -15.09 29.87 6.24
CA LYS A 37 -16.34 29.14 6.42
C LYS A 37 -17.24 29.33 5.18
N GLY A 38 -17.70 28.22 4.60
CA GLY A 38 -18.55 28.22 3.41
C GLY A 38 -17.80 28.28 2.07
N LYS A 39 -16.47 28.41 2.06
CA LYS A 39 -15.64 28.29 0.85
C LYS A 39 -14.72 27.08 0.90
N SER A 40 -14.15 26.79 2.07
CA SER A 40 -13.22 25.67 2.25
C SER A 40 -13.93 24.33 2.12
N ILE A 41 -13.35 23.42 1.35
CA ILE A 41 -13.86 22.06 1.14
C ILE A 41 -12.73 21.03 1.24
N CYS A 42 -13.07 19.80 1.62
CA CYS A 42 -12.16 18.67 1.48
C CYS A 42 -12.46 17.96 0.14
N PRO A 43 -11.47 17.81 -0.76
CA PRO A 43 -11.67 17.07 -1.99
C PRO A 43 -11.98 15.59 -1.69
N SER A 44 -12.72 14.93 -2.58
CA SER A 44 -13.14 13.54 -2.42
C SER A 44 -11.96 12.55 -2.39
N ASN A 45 -10.87 12.87 -3.09
CA ASN A 45 -9.63 12.13 -3.03
C ASN A 45 -8.51 13.07 -2.58
N THR A 46 -7.89 12.76 -1.45
CA THR A 46 -6.70 13.48 -0.99
C THR A 46 -5.45 12.84 -1.57
N LEU A 47 -4.37 13.62 -1.70
CA LEU A 47 -3.09 13.09 -2.17
C LEU A 47 -2.60 11.91 -1.31
N THR A 48 -2.83 11.98 0.00
CA THR A 48 -2.51 10.89 0.94
C THR A 48 -3.28 9.62 0.64
N SER A 49 -4.58 9.71 0.34
CA SER A 49 -5.39 8.53 -0.01
C SER A 49 -4.91 7.84 -1.29
N VAL A 50 -4.44 8.62 -2.27
CA VAL A 50 -3.83 8.08 -3.49
C VAL A 50 -2.52 7.39 -3.17
N LEU A 51 -1.64 8.01 -2.37
CA LEU A 51 -0.37 7.42 -1.96
C LEU A 51 -0.58 6.11 -1.20
N GLU A 52 -1.51 6.06 -0.25
CA GLU A 52 -1.85 4.84 0.49
C GLU A 52 -2.29 3.71 -0.45
N ARG A 53 -3.12 4.02 -1.46
CA ARG A 53 -3.58 3.04 -2.44
C ARG A 53 -2.44 2.49 -3.30
N GLU A 54 -1.52 3.35 -3.73
CA GLU A 54 -0.37 2.96 -4.56
C GLU A 54 0.71 2.22 -3.75
N MET A 55 0.88 2.56 -2.48
CA MET A 55 1.83 1.90 -1.57
C MET A 55 1.32 0.55 -1.05
N GLN A 56 0.01 0.31 -1.10
CA GLN A 56 -0.59 -0.96 -0.71
C GLN A 56 -0.07 -2.08 -1.61
N THR A 57 0.59 -3.07 -1.02
CA THR A 57 1.00 -4.28 -1.75
C THR A 57 -0.24 -5.00 -2.26
N ARG A 58 -0.16 -5.50 -3.50
CA ARG A 58 -1.27 -6.28 -4.07
C ARG A 58 -1.57 -7.46 -3.14
N PRO A 59 -2.85 -7.76 -2.89
CA PRO A 59 -3.20 -8.92 -2.07
C PRO A 59 -2.55 -10.18 -2.66
N PRO A 60 -2.16 -11.14 -1.81
CA PRO A 60 -1.55 -12.38 -2.27
C PRO A 60 -2.53 -13.09 -3.23
N PRO A 61 -2.01 -13.76 -4.27
CA PRO A 61 -2.87 -14.53 -5.17
C PRO A 61 -3.63 -15.61 -4.38
N PRO A 62 -4.86 -15.95 -4.80
CA PRO A 62 -5.62 -17.01 -4.16
C PRO A 62 -4.83 -18.32 -4.21
N ILE A 63 -4.78 -19.04 -3.08
CA ILE A 63 -4.12 -20.34 -3.00
C ILE A 63 -4.93 -21.33 -3.84
N PRO A 64 -4.31 -22.00 -4.83
CA PRO A 64 -5.00 -23.02 -5.60
C PRO A 64 -5.44 -24.17 -4.69
N HIS A 65 -6.75 -24.41 -4.58
CA HIS A 65 -7.27 -25.60 -3.94
C HIS A 65 -7.09 -26.80 -4.88
N TYR A 66 -6.10 -27.66 -4.61
CA TYR A 66 -6.03 -28.96 -5.28
C TYR A 66 -7.23 -29.79 -4.81
N ARG A 67 -8.18 -30.04 -5.73
CA ARG A 67 -9.15 -31.10 -5.49
C ARG A 67 -8.37 -32.42 -5.54
N GLN A 68 -8.23 -33.07 -4.39
CA GLN A 68 -7.88 -34.48 -4.35
C GLN A 68 -8.93 -35.24 -5.15
N THR A 69 -8.66 -35.48 -6.42
CA THR A 69 -9.33 -36.56 -7.14
C THR A 69 -8.76 -37.84 -6.59
N ASP A 70 -9.57 -38.59 -5.87
CA ASP A 70 -9.31 -39.97 -5.48
C ASP A 70 -8.92 -40.77 -6.74
N LYS A 71 -7.63 -40.98 -6.96
CA LYS A 71 -7.12 -41.85 -8.02
C LYS A 71 -6.53 -43.10 -7.42
N ASN A 72 -7.43 -44.02 -7.13
CA ASN A 72 -7.15 -45.43 -7.01
C ASN A 72 -6.97 -46.00 -8.43
N ASN A 73 -5.75 -46.04 -9.00
CA ASN A 73 -5.40 -47.01 -10.05
C ASN A 73 -3.89 -47.06 -10.42
N GLY A 74 -3.25 -48.19 -10.10
CA GLY A 74 -2.34 -48.94 -11.00
C GLY A 74 -1.04 -48.31 -11.56
N ASN A 75 0.09 -48.71 -10.95
CA ASN A 75 1.40 -49.08 -11.55
C ASN A 75 1.86 -48.46 -12.89
N ASN A 76 3.01 -47.75 -12.90
CA ASN A 76 4.36 -48.23 -13.28
C ASN A 76 5.23 -47.12 -13.95
N GLY A 77 6.49 -46.93 -13.50
CA GLY A 77 7.58 -46.34 -14.32
C GLY A 77 8.43 -45.18 -13.74
N LEU A 78 9.49 -45.52 -12.97
CA LEU A 78 10.89 -44.98 -12.87
C LEU A 78 11.22 -43.43 -12.95
N PRO A 79 12.41 -42.97 -12.50
CA PRO A 79 12.54 -42.02 -11.39
C PRO A 79 13.13 -40.66 -11.81
N LYS A 80 12.84 -39.59 -11.06
CA LYS A 80 13.63 -38.35 -11.10
C LYS A 80 13.90 -37.85 -9.69
N THR A 81 15.17 -37.57 -9.47
CA THR A 81 15.85 -37.24 -8.22
C THR A 81 15.61 -35.78 -7.79
N LEU A 82 15.89 -35.51 -6.50
CA LEU A 82 16.11 -34.20 -5.86
C LEU A 82 14.83 -33.39 -5.55
N LYS A 83 14.43 -33.10 -4.30
CA LYS A 83 15.12 -33.04 -3.00
C LYS A 83 14.19 -33.63 -1.92
N VAL A 84 14.74 -34.47 -1.06
CA VAL A 84 14.07 -34.95 0.16
C VAL A 84 14.09 -33.80 1.16
N GLU A 85 12.95 -33.17 1.40
CA GLU A 85 12.71 -32.44 2.64
C GLU A 85 12.32 -33.50 3.69
N PRO A 86 12.97 -33.54 4.87
CA PRO A 86 12.65 -34.55 5.85
C PRO A 86 11.20 -34.38 6.29
N VAL A 87 10.35 -35.34 5.94
CA VAL A 87 9.01 -35.48 6.51
C VAL A 87 9.23 -35.74 8.00
N ILE A 88 9.00 -34.71 8.82
CA ILE A 88 9.03 -34.85 10.26
C ILE A 88 7.77 -35.61 10.66
N ASP A 89 7.96 -36.84 11.14
CA ASP A 89 6.89 -37.66 11.68
C ASP A 89 6.61 -37.23 13.13
N TYR A 90 5.42 -36.66 13.35
CA TYR A 90 4.96 -36.20 14.67
C TYR A 90 4.06 -37.23 15.36
N PHE A 91 4.03 -38.48 14.90
CA PHE A 91 3.16 -39.52 15.47
C PHE A 91 3.78 -40.33 16.63
N ASP A 92 5.04 -40.06 17.00
CA ASP A 92 5.70 -40.72 18.13
C ASP A 92 5.58 -39.95 19.46
N VAL A 93 4.80 -38.87 19.52
CA VAL A 93 4.40 -38.25 20.80
C VAL A 93 3.18 -39.02 21.35
N GLN A 94 3.46 -40.20 21.88
CA GLN A 94 2.59 -40.86 22.86
C GLN A 94 3.06 -40.41 24.25
N ASP A 95 2.12 -39.94 25.07
CA ASP A 95 2.30 -39.63 26.51
C ASP A 95 3.05 -40.74 27.29
#